data_AF-A0A7X1FLX3-F1
#
_entry.id   AF-A0A7X1FLX3-F1
#
_cell.length_a   1.000
_cell.length_b   1.000
_cell.length_c   1.000
_cell.angle_alpha   90.00
_cell.angle_beta   90.00
_cell.angle_gamma   90.00
#
_symmetry.space_group_name_H-M   'P 1'
#
loop_
_entity.id
_entity.type
_entity.pdbx_description
1 polymer ?
#
loop_
_entity_poly.entity_id
_entity_poly.type
_entity_poly.pdbx_seq_one_letter_code
_entity_poly.pdbx_strand_id
1 'polypeptide(L)'
;MNRPYFQTVQPLARLHELLFEEQDFDALARRLPEPRMPLAMWRDVLHSELLALFRWALIRAKEDLGQAQAQAYGEEVLCLLPYYGFCLHAIRRAVPFALMGIATTVSVRDDLYPQARAVIAELASLLQVQELLRVSDQPSASLARQFQERDGLIVLTGKQSTFASLRSCYPQARIMGATGCCAVVLAAAEEPARQIEKQRMQGRLSVSCSNHGHTVLVEALAPGAAVLAVDGCRPTTRTCVEAILGQLHPSIVLAPSAADLPDDLGGYSLLAWEEAATASLDGFGRDPLGGWPGDYRI
;
A
#
# COMPACT_ATOMS: atom_id res chain seq x y z
N MET A 1 9.86 21.49 -18.49
CA MET A 1 10.91 21.62 -17.46
C MET A 1 10.68 20.51 -16.45
N ASN A 2 11.71 19.71 -16.14
CA ASN A 2 11.60 18.66 -15.13
C ASN A 2 11.46 19.34 -13.75
N ARG A 3 10.34 19.11 -13.06
CA ARG A 3 10.18 19.54 -11.68
C ARG A 3 10.87 18.52 -10.78
N PRO A 4 11.63 18.96 -9.76
CA PRO A 4 12.18 18.04 -8.78
C PRO A 4 11.04 17.31 -8.07
N TYR A 5 11.28 16.05 -7.69
CA TYR A 5 10.33 15.26 -6.92
C TYR A 5 9.97 15.96 -5.61
N PHE A 6 10.93 16.58 -4.91
CA PHE A 6 10.67 17.27 -3.64
C PHE A 6 10.84 18.78 -3.80
N GLN A 7 9.85 19.54 -3.34
CA GLN A 7 9.94 21.00 -3.28
C GLN A 7 10.84 21.45 -2.10
N THR A 8 10.85 20.69 -1.00
CA THR A 8 11.69 20.92 0.17
C THR A 8 12.06 19.58 0.83
N VAL A 9 13.16 19.54 1.61
CA VAL A 9 13.56 18.37 2.42
C VAL A 9 13.03 18.40 3.85
N GLN A 10 12.30 19.46 4.22
CA GLN A 10 11.79 19.69 5.57
C GLN A 10 10.84 18.58 6.07
N PRO A 11 9.93 18.03 5.25
CA PRO A 11 9.13 16.88 5.65
C PRO A 11 9.97 15.63 5.98
N LEU A 12 11.10 15.41 5.29
CA LEU A 12 12.00 14.30 5.58
C LEU A 12 12.73 14.50 6.92
N ALA A 13 13.20 15.72 7.21
CA ALA A 13 13.80 16.04 8.50
C ALA A 13 12.81 15.81 9.65
N ARG A 14 11.53 16.18 9.47
CA ARG A 14 10.50 15.98 10.48
C ARG A 14 10.14 14.51 10.68
N LEU A 15 10.06 13.73 9.60
CA LEU A 15 9.91 12.27 9.68
C LEU A 15 11.07 11.65 10.47
N HIS A 16 12.30 12.08 10.22
CA HIS A 16 13.47 11.62 10.96
C HIS A 16 13.36 11.94 12.46
N GLU A 17 13.13 13.20 12.84
CA GLU A 17 12.94 13.59 14.25
C GLU A 17 11.89 12.72 14.95
N LEU A 18 10.71 12.57 14.33
CA LEU A 18 9.61 11.80 14.87
C LEU A 18 9.95 10.31 15.05
N LEU A 19 10.68 9.71 14.12
CA LEU A 19 11.00 8.28 14.14
C LEU A 19 12.01 7.91 15.23
N PHE A 20 12.82 8.88 15.69
CA PHE A 20 13.91 8.68 16.63
C PHE A 20 13.70 9.35 17.99
N GLU A 21 12.59 10.07 18.20
CA GLU A 21 12.16 10.62 19.50
C GLU A 21 10.99 9.81 20.10
N GLU A 22 11.29 8.86 20.99
CA GLU A 22 10.34 7.86 21.50
C GLU A 22 9.06 8.46 22.13
N GLN A 23 9.19 9.54 22.91
CA GLN A 23 8.05 10.17 23.60
C GLN A 23 7.06 10.83 22.63
N ASP A 24 7.59 11.46 21.57
CA ASP A 24 6.80 12.13 20.54
C ASP A 24 6.03 11.11 19.69
N PHE A 25 6.67 9.97 19.39
CA PHE A 25 6.06 8.90 18.64
C PHE A 25 4.91 8.21 19.42
N ASP A 26 5.12 7.94 20.71
CA ASP A 26 4.10 7.36 21.58
C ASP A 26 2.88 8.28 21.73
N ALA A 27 3.09 9.59 21.80
CA ALA A 27 2.00 10.56 21.80
C ALA A 27 1.23 10.54 20.46
N LEU A 28 1.94 10.45 19.34
CA LEU A 28 1.34 10.37 18.01
C LEU A 28 0.45 9.12 17.85
N ALA A 29 0.94 7.94 18.24
CA ALA A 29 0.18 6.69 18.15
C ALA A 29 -1.15 6.76 18.90
N ARG A 30 -1.22 7.51 20.02
CA ARG A 30 -2.45 7.77 20.77
C ARG A 30 -3.37 8.79 20.09
N ARG A 31 -2.84 9.80 19.41
CA ARG A 31 -3.63 10.81 18.67
C ARG A 31 -4.21 10.26 17.36
N LEU A 32 -3.55 9.27 16.76
CA LEU A 32 -3.95 8.62 15.52
C LEU A 32 -4.34 7.14 15.74
N PRO A 33 -5.33 6.81 16.59
CA PRO A 33 -5.61 5.42 16.92
C PRO A 33 -6.13 4.63 15.72
N GLU A 34 -5.73 3.36 15.61
CA GLU A 34 -6.31 2.37 14.71
C GLU A 34 -7.29 1.48 15.49
N PRO A 35 -8.62 1.65 15.35
CA PRO A 35 -9.61 0.93 16.17
C PRO A 35 -9.57 -0.59 16.04
N ARG A 36 -8.97 -1.12 14.97
CA ARG A 36 -8.86 -2.56 14.72
C ARG A 36 -7.68 -3.21 15.44
N MET A 37 -6.78 -2.43 16.04
CA MET A 37 -5.55 -2.92 16.64
C MET A 37 -5.39 -2.42 18.08
N PRO A 38 -4.85 -3.24 19.00
CA PRO A 38 -4.38 -2.74 20.29
C PRO A 38 -3.29 -1.66 20.10
N LEU A 39 -3.22 -0.68 21.01
CA LEU A 39 -2.28 0.44 20.90
C LEU A 39 -0.82 -0.01 20.73
N ALA A 40 -0.37 -1.04 21.45
CA ALA A 40 1.00 -1.54 21.32
C ALA A 40 1.30 -2.06 19.91
N MET A 41 0.38 -2.85 19.34
CA MET A 41 0.49 -3.35 17.97
C MET A 41 0.42 -2.21 16.96
N TRP A 42 -0.49 -1.25 17.18
CA TRP A 42 -0.64 -0.09 16.31
C TRP A 42 0.63 0.77 16.31
N ARG A 43 1.25 0.98 17.46
CA ARG A 43 2.52 1.72 17.58
C ARG A 43 3.59 1.11 16.67
N ASP A 44 3.78 -0.19 16.77
CA ASP A 44 4.83 -0.88 16.00
C ASP A 44 4.53 -0.86 14.48
N VAL A 45 3.26 -1.00 14.10
CA VAL A 45 2.82 -0.85 12.70
C VAL A 45 3.04 0.57 12.19
N LEU A 46 2.58 1.59 12.92
CA LEU A 46 2.74 2.99 12.53
C LEU A 46 4.22 3.36 12.37
N HIS A 47 5.09 2.85 13.25
CA HIS A 47 6.53 3.12 13.19
C HIS A 47 7.13 2.54 11.92
N SER A 48 6.81 1.28 11.64
CA SER A 48 7.25 0.57 10.44
C SER A 48 6.81 1.27 9.15
N GLU A 49 5.57 1.75 9.09
CA GLU A 49 5.03 2.45 7.92
C GLU A 49 5.68 3.81 7.69
N LEU A 50 5.96 4.56 8.76
CA LEU A 50 6.67 5.83 8.67
C LEU A 50 8.16 5.64 8.32
N LEU A 51 8.79 4.58 8.83
CA LEU A 51 10.15 4.20 8.41
C LEU A 51 10.21 3.84 6.92
N ALA A 52 9.24 3.04 6.44
CA ALA A 52 9.14 2.69 5.03
C ALA A 52 8.93 3.92 4.15
N LEU A 53 8.03 4.83 4.56
CA LEU A 53 7.82 6.12 3.89
C LEU A 53 9.10 6.97 3.87
N PHE A 54 9.82 7.04 5.00
CA PHE A 54 11.06 7.80 5.10
C PHE A 54 12.16 7.23 4.18
N ARG A 55 12.35 5.90 4.20
CA ARG A 55 13.28 5.21 3.30
C ARG A 55 12.94 5.48 1.84
N TRP A 56 11.67 5.36 1.45
CA TRP A 56 11.20 5.67 0.10
C TRP A 56 11.51 7.12 -0.29
N ALA A 57 11.20 8.06 0.60
CA ALA A 57 11.43 9.48 0.33
C ALA A 57 12.92 9.80 0.14
N LEU A 58 13.81 9.16 0.92
CA LEU A 58 15.26 9.29 0.75
C LEU A 58 15.75 8.75 -0.59
N ILE A 59 15.24 7.59 -1.03
CA ILE A 59 15.58 7.00 -2.33
C ILE A 59 15.18 7.97 -3.45
N ARG A 60 13.95 8.48 -3.42
CA ARG A 60 13.45 9.42 -4.43
C ARG A 60 14.21 10.75 -4.43
N ALA A 61 14.54 11.27 -3.25
CA ALA A 61 15.34 12.50 -3.13
C ALA A 61 16.74 12.30 -3.75
N LYS A 62 17.34 11.10 -3.59
CA LYS A 62 18.61 10.75 -4.22
C LYS A 62 18.50 10.64 -5.74
N GLU A 63 17.43 10.03 -6.25
CA GLU A 63 17.22 9.88 -7.71
C GLU A 63 16.95 11.22 -8.40
N ASP A 64 16.28 12.14 -7.72
CA ASP A 64 16.01 13.51 -8.19
C ASP A 64 17.31 14.28 -8.46
N LEU A 65 18.31 14.10 -7.58
CA LEU A 65 19.66 14.66 -7.75
C LEU A 65 20.40 14.06 -8.97
N GLY A 66 19.95 12.90 -9.47
CA GLY A 66 20.57 12.14 -10.57
C GLY A 66 20.00 12.40 -11.96
N GLN A 67 19.10 13.37 -12.15
CA GLN A 67 18.37 13.65 -13.40
C GLN A 67 17.44 12.51 -13.88
N ALA A 68 16.83 11.76 -12.97
CA ALA A 68 15.77 10.83 -13.34
C ALA A 68 14.61 11.59 -14.03
N GLN A 69 14.05 11.03 -15.12
CA GLN A 69 12.84 11.56 -15.73
C GLN A 69 11.69 11.44 -14.73
N ALA A 70 11.25 12.58 -14.17
CA ALA A 70 10.06 12.61 -13.34
C ALA A 70 8.88 12.01 -14.12
N GLN A 71 8.34 10.88 -13.67
CA GLN A 71 7.05 10.42 -14.17
C GLN A 71 6.02 11.51 -13.88
N ALA A 72 5.32 11.97 -14.91
CA ALA A 72 4.27 12.94 -14.73
C ALA A 72 3.07 12.25 -14.05
N TYR A 73 2.99 12.24 -12.72
CA TYR A 73 1.81 11.78 -11.96
C TYR A 73 0.58 12.67 -12.15
N GLY A 74 0.69 13.71 -12.99
CA GLY A 74 -0.29 14.77 -13.18
C GLY A 74 0.02 15.96 -12.27
N GLU A 75 -0.82 16.98 -12.34
CA GLU A 75 -0.76 18.16 -11.48
C GLU A 75 -1.50 17.96 -10.15
N GLU A 76 -2.41 16.98 -10.09
CA GLU A 76 -3.19 16.65 -8.89
C GLU A 76 -3.52 15.16 -8.77
N VAL A 77 -3.76 14.71 -7.53
CA VAL A 77 -4.11 13.33 -7.20
C VAL A 77 -5.40 13.27 -6.39
N LEU A 78 -6.28 12.33 -6.74
CA LEU A 78 -7.48 11.97 -5.98
C LEU A 78 -7.30 10.59 -5.36
N CYS A 79 -7.12 10.52 -4.05
CA CYS A 79 -7.03 9.27 -3.30
C CYS A 79 -8.39 8.86 -2.76
N LEU A 80 -8.99 7.82 -3.34
CA LEU A 80 -10.21 7.19 -2.86
C LEU A 80 -9.84 6.10 -1.85
N LEU A 81 -10.02 6.38 -0.55
CA LEU A 81 -9.64 5.45 0.53
C LEU A 81 -10.81 4.54 0.94
N PRO A 82 -10.53 3.36 1.52
CA PRO A 82 -11.58 2.47 2.02
C PRO A 82 -12.22 3.05 3.28
N TYR A 83 -13.26 2.39 3.77
CA TYR A 83 -14.02 2.82 4.97
C TYR A 83 -13.29 2.57 6.31
N TYR A 84 -12.01 2.21 6.29
CA TYR A 84 -11.22 1.86 7.47
C TYR A 84 -9.77 2.28 7.28
N GLY A 85 -8.96 2.27 8.35
CA GLY A 85 -7.51 2.40 8.24
C GLY A 85 -7.01 3.70 7.64
N PHE A 86 -7.70 4.82 7.90
CA PHE A 86 -7.42 6.10 7.25
C PHE A 86 -5.96 6.54 7.38
N CYS A 87 -5.37 6.42 8.57
CA CYS A 87 -3.96 6.77 8.79
C CYS A 87 -3.04 5.92 7.90
N LEU A 88 -3.16 4.59 8.01
CA LEU A 88 -2.38 3.63 7.23
C LEU A 88 -2.51 3.88 5.72
N HIS A 89 -3.73 4.00 5.23
CA HIS A 89 -3.97 4.19 3.80
C HIS A 89 -3.55 5.59 3.33
N ALA A 90 -3.65 6.63 4.15
CA ALA A 90 -3.13 7.95 3.80
C ALA A 90 -1.59 7.94 3.69
N ILE A 91 -0.88 7.36 4.67
CA ILE A 91 0.58 7.17 4.63
C ILE A 91 1.00 6.44 3.34
N ARG A 92 0.23 5.42 2.96
CA ARG A 92 0.54 4.59 1.81
C ARG A 92 0.03 5.12 0.46
N ARG A 93 -0.91 6.06 0.40
CA ARG A 93 -1.59 6.36 -0.89
C ARG A 93 -1.72 7.83 -1.20
N ALA A 94 -1.60 8.69 -0.19
CA ALA A 94 -1.81 10.13 -0.32
C ALA A 94 -0.55 10.92 0.05
N VAL A 95 0.05 10.59 1.21
CA VAL A 95 1.26 11.26 1.70
C VAL A 95 2.41 11.24 0.70
N PRO A 96 2.72 10.15 -0.03
CA PRO A 96 3.83 10.15 -0.98
C PRO A 96 3.71 11.26 -2.03
N PHE A 97 2.49 11.47 -2.56
CA PHE A 97 2.21 12.53 -3.53
C PHE A 97 2.32 13.93 -2.92
N ALA A 98 1.79 14.10 -1.71
CA ALA A 98 1.90 15.37 -0.98
C ALA A 98 3.37 15.71 -0.65
N LEU A 99 4.18 14.74 -0.24
CA LEU A 99 5.62 14.93 -0.03
C LEU A 99 6.33 15.34 -1.33
N MET A 100 5.85 14.85 -2.47
CA MET A 100 6.36 15.25 -3.78
C MET A 100 5.84 16.62 -4.28
N GLY A 101 5.12 17.37 -3.44
CA GLY A 101 4.58 18.68 -3.84
C GLY A 101 3.35 18.61 -4.75
N ILE A 102 2.69 17.45 -4.86
CA ILE A 102 1.51 17.28 -5.70
C ILE A 102 0.24 17.48 -4.86
N ALA A 103 -0.67 18.32 -5.35
CA ALA A 103 -1.94 18.58 -4.70
C ALA A 103 -2.75 17.28 -4.61
N THR A 104 -3.01 16.81 -3.39
CA THR A 104 -3.60 15.51 -3.10
C THR A 104 -4.90 15.67 -2.32
N THR A 105 -5.99 15.28 -2.96
CA THR A 105 -7.32 15.26 -2.35
C THR A 105 -7.69 13.84 -1.95
N VAL A 106 -8.01 13.64 -0.69
CA VAL A 106 -8.52 12.37 -0.16
C VAL A 106 -10.05 12.41 -0.14
N SER A 107 -10.68 11.35 -0.62
CA SER A 107 -12.10 11.10 -0.51
C SER A 107 -12.35 9.78 0.23
N VAL A 108 -13.33 9.80 1.11
CA VAL A 108 -13.83 8.65 1.88
C VAL A 108 -15.34 8.59 1.75
N ARG A 109 -15.96 7.54 2.29
CA ARG A 109 -17.42 7.47 2.43
C ARG A 109 -17.93 8.65 3.27
N ASP A 110 -19.02 9.29 2.84
CA ASP A 110 -19.51 10.55 3.39
C ASP A 110 -19.75 10.53 4.91
N ASP A 111 -20.28 9.44 5.45
CA ASP A 111 -20.53 9.24 6.88
C ASP A 111 -19.24 9.11 7.73
N LEU A 112 -18.10 8.87 7.09
CA LEU A 112 -16.78 8.74 7.73
C LEU A 112 -15.91 9.99 7.55
N TYR A 113 -16.39 11.00 6.82
CA TYR A 113 -15.67 12.24 6.57
C TYR A 113 -15.13 12.90 7.85
N PRO A 114 -15.91 13.10 8.94
CA PRO A 114 -15.40 13.77 10.13
C PRO A 114 -14.20 13.04 10.75
N GLN A 115 -14.25 11.71 10.79
CA GLN A 115 -13.19 10.88 11.34
C GLN A 115 -11.94 10.91 10.45
N ALA A 116 -12.12 10.70 9.14
CA ALA A 116 -11.02 10.73 8.19
C ALA A 116 -10.33 12.10 8.15
N ARG A 117 -11.11 13.19 8.18
CA ARG A 117 -10.59 14.56 8.23
C ARG A 117 -9.72 14.80 9.46
N ALA A 118 -10.17 14.38 10.65
CA ALA A 118 -9.38 14.55 11.86
C ALA A 118 -8.03 13.82 11.78
N VAL A 119 -8.06 12.55 11.36
CA VAL A 119 -6.85 11.71 11.22
C VAL A 119 -5.89 12.27 10.17
N ILE A 120 -6.40 12.62 9.00
CA ILE A 120 -5.57 13.08 7.88
C ILE A 120 -5.04 14.49 8.12
N ALA A 121 -5.80 15.38 8.77
CA ALA A 121 -5.30 16.70 9.14
C ALA A 121 -4.15 16.62 10.16
N GLU A 122 -4.24 15.74 11.15
CA GLU A 122 -3.16 15.50 12.11
C GLU A 122 -1.91 14.95 11.39
N LEU A 123 -2.07 13.97 10.50
CA LEU A 123 -0.97 13.44 9.68
C LEU A 123 -0.35 14.50 8.76
N ALA A 124 -1.17 15.31 8.09
CA ALA A 124 -0.70 16.40 7.24
C ALA A 124 0.04 17.47 8.05
N SER A 125 -0.42 17.76 9.27
CA SER A 125 0.21 18.71 10.18
C SER A 125 1.59 18.23 10.63
N LEU A 126 1.65 16.97 11.05
CA LEU A 126 2.88 16.30 11.46
C LEU A 126 3.96 16.35 10.38
N LEU A 127 3.57 16.12 9.13
CA LEU A 127 4.47 16.08 7.98
C LEU A 127 4.68 17.45 7.31
N GLN A 128 4.00 18.49 7.79
CA GLN A 128 4.03 19.85 7.25
C GLN A 128 3.62 19.93 5.76
N VAL A 129 2.58 19.17 5.40
CA VAL A 129 1.99 19.11 4.05
C VAL A 129 0.53 19.52 4.03
N GLN A 130 0.08 20.36 4.98
CA GLN A 130 -1.34 20.74 5.14
C GLN A 130 -1.93 21.42 3.91
N GLU A 131 -1.11 22.17 3.16
CA GLU A 131 -1.53 22.84 1.92
C GLU A 131 -1.64 21.88 0.72
N LEU A 132 -1.04 20.70 0.82
CA LEU A 132 -0.96 19.71 -0.25
C LEU A 132 -1.84 18.49 0.00
N LEU A 133 -2.17 18.16 1.25
CA LEU A 133 -2.96 17.00 1.61
C LEU A 133 -4.26 17.44 2.31
N ARG A 134 -5.39 17.26 1.63
CA ARG A 134 -6.72 17.63 2.16
C ARG A 134 -7.73 16.50 2.03
N VAL A 135 -8.74 16.50 2.89
CA VAL A 135 -9.91 15.61 2.77
C VAL A 135 -11.07 16.41 2.21
N SER A 136 -11.72 15.91 1.16
CA SER A 136 -12.90 16.54 0.58
C SER A 136 -14.18 15.99 1.22
N ASP A 137 -15.14 16.88 1.42
CA ASP A 137 -16.52 16.60 1.83
C ASP A 137 -17.45 16.29 0.64
N GLN A 138 -16.94 16.38 -0.60
CA GLN A 138 -17.71 16.05 -1.79
C GLN A 138 -17.82 14.54 -2.00
N PRO A 139 -18.94 14.06 -2.57
CA PRO A 139 -19.10 12.64 -2.91
C PRO A 139 -18.00 12.15 -3.85
N SER A 140 -17.45 10.96 -3.59
CA SER A 140 -16.35 10.38 -4.38
C SER A 140 -16.65 10.31 -5.88
N ALA A 141 -17.90 10.02 -6.26
CA ALA A 141 -18.31 9.96 -7.67
C ALA A 141 -18.22 11.33 -8.36
N SER A 142 -18.57 12.41 -7.66
CA SER A 142 -18.47 13.78 -8.16
C SER A 142 -17.02 14.20 -8.33
N LEU A 143 -16.15 13.87 -7.34
CA LEU A 143 -14.72 14.13 -7.42
C LEU A 143 -14.07 13.36 -8.58
N ALA A 144 -14.38 12.07 -8.74
CA ALA A 144 -13.83 11.27 -9.84
C ALA A 144 -14.21 11.87 -11.21
N ARG A 145 -15.44 12.38 -11.36
CA ARG A 145 -15.88 13.08 -12.58
C ARG A 145 -15.12 14.38 -12.81
N GLN A 146 -14.82 15.16 -11.77
CA GLN A 146 -14.06 16.40 -11.92
C GLN A 146 -12.60 16.13 -12.31
N PHE A 147 -11.99 15.09 -11.74
CA PHE A 147 -10.60 14.73 -11.98
C PHE A 147 -10.36 14.12 -13.37
N GLN A 148 -11.36 13.45 -13.97
CA GLN A 148 -11.19 12.86 -15.31
C GLN A 148 -10.89 13.90 -16.39
N GLU A 149 -11.36 15.14 -16.21
CA GLU A 149 -11.28 16.23 -17.19
C GLU A 149 -9.98 17.04 -17.06
N ARG A 150 -9.09 16.62 -16.16
CA ARG A 150 -7.87 17.33 -15.77
C ARG A 150 -6.66 16.42 -15.92
N ASP A 151 -5.47 17.00 -15.90
CA ASP A 151 -4.22 16.23 -15.82
C ASP A 151 -4.01 15.72 -14.38
N GLY A 152 -4.82 14.75 -13.97
CA GLY A 152 -4.83 14.19 -12.63
C GLY A 152 -4.79 12.67 -12.59
N LEU A 153 -4.37 12.14 -11.45
CA LEU A 153 -4.32 10.70 -11.17
C LEU A 153 -5.33 10.33 -10.08
N ILE A 154 -6.16 9.32 -10.35
CA ILE A 154 -7.06 8.72 -9.36
C ILE A 154 -6.38 7.50 -8.75
N VAL A 155 -6.20 7.49 -7.44
CA VAL A 155 -5.66 6.36 -6.67
C VAL A 155 -6.80 5.74 -5.87
N LEU A 156 -7.26 4.56 -6.26
CA LEU A 156 -8.28 3.82 -5.53
C LEU A 156 -7.65 2.83 -4.57
N THR A 157 -8.11 2.78 -3.33
CA THR A 157 -7.93 1.62 -2.44
C THR A 157 -9.28 1.06 -2.06
N GLY A 158 -9.59 -0.16 -2.48
CA GLY A 158 -10.93 -0.73 -2.28
C GLY A 158 -11.16 -2.00 -3.07
N LYS A 159 -12.43 -2.28 -3.41
CA LYS A 159 -12.81 -3.51 -4.10
C LYS A 159 -12.44 -3.46 -5.59
N GLN A 160 -12.08 -4.60 -6.15
CA GLN A 160 -11.87 -4.75 -7.60
C GLN A 160 -13.11 -4.36 -8.41
N SER A 161 -14.32 -4.62 -7.90
CA SER A 161 -15.56 -4.19 -8.55
C SER A 161 -15.71 -2.67 -8.62
N THR A 162 -15.24 -1.94 -7.60
CA THR A 162 -15.20 -0.47 -7.62
C THR A 162 -14.21 0.04 -8.66
N PHE A 163 -13.03 -0.59 -8.76
CA PHE A 163 -12.05 -0.24 -9.80
C PHE A 163 -12.60 -0.48 -11.21
N ALA A 164 -13.20 -1.65 -11.45
CA ALA A 164 -13.81 -1.98 -12.74
C ALA A 164 -14.92 -1.00 -13.12
N SER A 165 -15.76 -0.60 -12.15
CA SER A 165 -16.79 0.42 -12.35
C SER A 165 -16.19 1.79 -12.69
N LEU A 166 -15.20 2.27 -11.93
CA LEU A 166 -14.50 3.52 -12.22
C LEU A 166 -13.84 3.51 -13.60
N ARG A 167 -13.18 2.41 -13.96
CA ARG A 167 -12.55 2.21 -15.27
C ARG A 167 -13.56 2.22 -16.41
N SER A 168 -14.72 1.59 -16.22
CA SER A 168 -15.80 1.58 -17.21
C SER A 168 -16.45 2.96 -17.38
N CYS A 169 -16.64 3.70 -16.28
CA CYS A 169 -17.25 5.03 -16.31
C CYS A 169 -16.31 6.09 -16.86
N TYR A 170 -15.00 5.95 -16.59
CA TYR A 170 -13.97 6.95 -16.88
C TYR A 170 -12.81 6.30 -17.66
N PRO A 171 -13.03 5.86 -18.91
CA PRO A 171 -12.04 5.08 -19.67
C PRO A 171 -10.75 5.85 -19.98
N GLN A 172 -10.83 7.19 -20.07
CA GLN A 172 -9.68 8.06 -20.36
C GLN A 172 -8.95 8.54 -19.09
N ALA A 173 -9.54 8.35 -17.90
CA ALA A 173 -8.91 8.80 -16.67
C ALA A 173 -7.65 7.98 -16.37
N ARG A 174 -6.67 8.58 -15.71
CA ARG A 174 -5.55 7.86 -15.14
C ARG A 174 -5.96 7.37 -13.76
N ILE A 175 -6.02 6.05 -13.58
CA ILE A 175 -6.51 5.39 -12.38
C ILE A 175 -5.56 4.26 -12.04
N MET A 176 -5.12 4.26 -10.80
CA MET A 176 -4.25 3.28 -10.18
C MET A 176 -5.05 2.62 -9.05
N GLY A 177 -5.28 1.30 -9.13
CA GLY A 177 -6.17 0.58 -8.23
C GLY A 177 -5.49 -0.43 -7.30
N ALA A 178 -5.57 -0.17 -6.00
CA ALA A 178 -5.21 -1.08 -4.92
C ALA A 178 -6.39 -1.94 -4.49
N THR A 179 -6.48 -3.11 -5.12
CA THR A 179 -7.67 -3.96 -5.09
C THR A 179 -7.44 -5.41 -4.70
N GLY A 180 -6.28 -5.73 -4.12
CA GLY A 180 -5.99 -7.05 -3.61
C GLY A 180 -7.05 -7.51 -2.60
N CYS A 181 -7.28 -8.83 -2.55
CA CYS A 181 -8.36 -9.40 -1.75
C CYS A 181 -7.89 -10.20 -0.53
N CYS A 182 -6.62 -10.61 -0.51
CA CYS A 182 -6.08 -11.49 0.53
C CYS A 182 -4.54 -11.43 0.63
N ALA A 183 -3.99 -12.03 1.67
CA ALA A 183 -2.59 -12.44 1.71
C ALA A 183 -2.46 -13.91 1.28
N VAL A 184 -1.48 -14.19 0.43
CA VAL A 184 -1.09 -15.53 0.00
C VAL A 184 0.23 -15.90 0.65
N VAL A 185 0.30 -17.09 1.25
CA VAL A 185 1.58 -17.71 1.64
C VAL A 185 2.03 -18.59 0.48
N LEU A 186 3.14 -18.24 -0.16
CA LEU A 186 3.72 -18.95 -1.29
C LEU A 186 5.00 -19.66 -0.85
N ALA A 187 5.06 -20.98 -0.96
CA ALA A 187 6.20 -21.76 -0.47
C ALA A 187 6.52 -22.98 -1.34
N ALA A 188 7.79 -23.39 -1.35
CA ALA A 188 8.21 -24.63 -1.99
C ALA A 188 8.09 -25.87 -1.07
N ALA A 189 7.87 -25.67 0.23
CA ALA A 189 7.74 -26.72 1.23
C ALA A 189 6.51 -26.48 2.11
N GLU A 190 5.82 -27.58 2.48
CA GLU A 190 4.56 -27.51 3.23
C GLU A 190 4.74 -27.04 4.67
N GLU A 191 5.70 -27.60 5.40
CA GLU A 191 5.84 -27.33 6.84
C GLU A 191 6.05 -25.83 7.16
N PRO A 192 6.98 -25.10 6.50
CA PRO A 192 7.11 -23.66 6.73
C PRO A 192 5.84 -22.88 6.35
N ALA A 193 5.15 -23.29 5.29
CA ALA A 193 3.92 -22.63 4.84
C ALA A 193 2.81 -22.74 5.89
N ARG A 194 2.65 -23.93 6.49
CA ARG A 194 1.67 -24.21 7.56
C ARG A 194 1.96 -23.43 8.83
N GLN A 195 3.24 -23.26 9.18
CA GLN A 195 3.62 -22.45 10.33
C GLN A 195 3.21 -20.98 10.15
N ILE A 196 3.46 -20.41 8.96
CA ILE A 196 3.09 -19.03 8.63
C ILE A 196 1.57 -18.87 8.61
N GLU A 197 0.85 -19.79 7.95
CA GLU A 197 -0.61 -19.84 7.95
C GLU A 197 -1.17 -19.77 9.38
N LYS A 198 -0.69 -20.64 10.27
CA LYS A 198 -1.13 -20.68 11.67
C LYS A 198 -0.91 -19.35 12.40
N GLN A 199 0.26 -18.74 12.25
CA GLN A 199 0.58 -17.46 12.89
C GLN A 199 -0.28 -16.33 12.34
N ARG A 200 -0.48 -16.29 11.03
CA ARG A 200 -1.32 -15.31 10.34
C ARG A 200 -2.79 -15.40 10.75
N MET A 201 -3.28 -16.62 10.98
CA MET A 201 -4.65 -16.85 11.44
C MET A 201 -4.88 -16.38 12.88
N GLN A 202 -3.85 -16.38 13.73
CA GLN A 202 -3.92 -15.85 15.10
C GLN A 202 -3.97 -14.31 15.12
N GLY A 203 -3.26 -13.65 14.20
CA GLY A 203 -3.19 -12.18 14.08
C GLY A 203 -4.25 -11.55 13.17
N ARG A 204 -5.39 -12.22 12.96
CA ARG A 204 -6.40 -11.78 11.99
C ARG A 204 -7.08 -10.49 12.44
N LEU A 205 -7.13 -9.50 11.55
CA LEU A 205 -7.89 -8.26 11.75
C LEU A 205 -9.36 -8.45 11.37
N SER A 206 -10.26 -7.70 12.00
CA SER A 206 -11.71 -7.77 11.72
C SER A 206 -12.06 -7.50 10.25
N VAL A 207 -11.37 -6.54 9.64
CA VAL A 207 -11.49 -6.20 8.20
C VAL A 207 -10.10 -5.81 7.69
N SER A 208 -9.52 -6.63 6.80
CA SER A 208 -8.30 -6.29 6.06
C SER A 208 -8.09 -7.22 4.87
N CYS A 209 -7.72 -6.66 3.72
CA CYS A 209 -7.25 -7.44 2.56
C CYS A 209 -5.83 -8.00 2.79
N SER A 210 -5.15 -7.57 3.85
CA SER A 210 -3.90 -8.19 4.30
C SER A 210 -4.13 -9.48 5.09
N ASN A 211 -5.36 -9.87 5.43
CA ASN A 211 -5.65 -11.12 6.14
C ASN A 211 -5.31 -12.35 5.29
N HIS A 212 -4.94 -13.46 5.93
CA HIS A 212 -4.59 -14.69 5.22
C HIS A 212 -5.82 -15.20 4.46
N GLY A 213 -5.64 -15.45 3.17
CA GLY A 213 -6.66 -16.06 2.31
C GLY A 213 -6.26 -17.45 1.85
N HIS A 214 -5.02 -17.60 1.39
CA HIS A 214 -4.58 -18.85 0.76
C HIS A 214 -3.14 -19.22 1.11
N THR A 215 -2.88 -20.53 1.14
CA THR A 215 -1.54 -21.13 1.14
C THR A 215 -1.33 -21.84 -0.19
N VAL A 216 -0.30 -21.45 -0.94
CA VAL A 216 0.03 -21.99 -2.25
C VAL A 216 1.40 -22.67 -2.20
N LEU A 217 1.42 -23.96 -2.51
CA LEU A 217 2.64 -24.74 -2.66
C LEU A 217 3.06 -24.80 -4.13
N VAL A 218 4.34 -24.53 -4.39
CA VAL A 218 4.93 -24.52 -5.73
C VAL A 218 6.17 -25.39 -5.82
N GLU A 219 6.55 -25.81 -7.02
CA GLU A 219 7.80 -26.55 -7.24
C GLU A 219 9.05 -25.75 -6.84
N ALA A 220 9.02 -24.44 -7.10
CA ALA A 220 10.08 -23.50 -6.75
C ALA A 220 9.51 -22.07 -6.65
N LEU A 221 10.18 -21.19 -5.92
CA LEU A 221 9.87 -19.75 -5.90
C LEU A 221 10.49 -19.07 -7.13
N ALA A 222 10.03 -19.45 -8.32
CA ALA A 222 10.56 -18.94 -9.57
C ALA A 222 9.46 -18.73 -10.62
N PRO A 223 9.66 -17.83 -11.59
CA PRO A 223 8.73 -17.66 -12.70
C PRO A 223 8.48 -18.99 -13.45
N GLY A 224 7.23 -19.25 -13.80
CA GLY A 224 6.78 -20.45 -14.51
C GLY A 224 6.72 -21.72 -13.65
N ALA A 225 7.08 -21.67 -12.37
CA ALA A 225 7.00 -22.83 -11.48
C ALA A 225 5.58 -23.40 -11.41
N ALA A 226 5.47 -24.73 -11.40
CA ALA A 226 4.15 -25.36 -11.31
C ALA A 226 3.60 -25.27 -9.89
N VAL A 227 2.28 -25.10 -9.80
CA VAL A 227 1.55 -25.13 -8.54
C VAL A 227 1.26 -26.57 -8.16
N LEU A 228 1.75 -26.97 -6.98
CA LEU A 228 1.61 -28.31 -6.41
C LEU A 228 0.32 -28.44 -5.62
N ALA A 229 -0.06 -27.40 -4.87
CA ALA A 229 -1.30 -27.37 -4.10
C ALA A 229 -1.75 -25.92 -3.81
N VAL A 230 -3.06 -25.74 -3.64
CA VAL A 230 -3.67 -24.53 -3.07
C VAL A 230 -4.54 -24.97 -1.91
N ASP A 231 -4.27 -24.44 -0.71
CA ASP A 231 -4.96 -24.78 0.54
C ASP A 231 -4.96 -26.28 0.86
N GLY A 232 -3.87 -26.97 0.48
CA GLY A 232 -3.71 -28.41 0.62
C GLY A 232 -4.38 -29.25 -0.47
N CYS A 233 -5.12 -28.62 -1.40
CA CYS A 233 -5.75 -29.30 -2.54
C CYS A 233 -4.84 -29.27 -3.78
N ARG A 234 -4.57 -30.43 -4.37
CA ARG A 234 -3.79 -30.51 -5.62
C ARG A 234 -4.66 -30.11 -6.82
N PRO A 235 -4.21 -29.18 -7.68
CA PRO A 235 -4.97 -28.80 -8.86
C PRO A 235 -5.04 -29.97 -9.86
N THR A 236 -6.17 -30.10 -10.55
CA THR A 236 -6.41 -31.15 -11.56
C THR A 236 -5.72 -30.87 -12.90
N THR A 237 -5.42 -29.60 -13.16
CA THR A 237 -4.68 -29.12 -14.34
C THR A 237 -3.38 -28.48 -13.89
N ARG A 238 -2.30 -28.67 -14.68
CA ARG A 238 -1.04 -27.97 -14.43
C ARG A 238 -1.25 -26.47 -14.63
N THR A 239 -1.07 -25.70 -13.57
CA THR A 239 -1.15 -24.24 -13.58
C THR A 239 0.18 -23.69 -13.06
N CYS A 240 0.68 -22.61 -13.65
CA CYS A 240 1.86 -21.93 -13.15
C CYS A 240 1.50 -20.96 -12.02
N VAL A 241 2.50 -20.60 -11.23
CA VAL A 241 2.35 -19.75 -10.06
C VAL A 241 1.79 -18.35 -10.41
N GLU A 242 2.19 -17.74 -11.52
CA GLU A 242 1.70 -16.42 -11.93
C GLU A 242 0.20 -16.45 -12.27
N ALA A 243 -0.25 -17.53 -12.91
CA ALA A 243 -1.67 -17.70 -13.22
C ALA A 243 -2.51 -17.85 -11.96
N ILE A 244 -2.03 -18.57 -10.94
CA ILE A 244 -2.72 -18.66 -9.64
C ILE A 244 -2.70 -17.32 -8.91
N LEU A 245 -1.56 -16.61 -8.82
CA LEU A 245 -1.53 -15.30 -8.18
C LEU A 245 -2.44 -14.31 -8.90
N GLY A 246 -2.48 -14.32 -10.23
CA GLY A 246 -3.39 -13.46 -11.00
C GLY A 246 -4.88 -13.76 -10.74
N GLN A 247 -5.24 -15.02 -10.47
CA GLN A 247 -6.60 -15.43 -10.12
C GLN A 247 -6.97 -15.07 -8.68
N LEU A 248 -6.07 -15.35 -7.73
CA LEU A 248 -6.27 -15.03 -6.31
C LEU A 248 -6.21 -13.53 -6.05
N HIS A 249 -5.51 -12.78 -6.89
CA HIS A 249 -5.33 -11.34 -6.79
C HIS A 249 -4.93 -10.90 -5.36
N PRO A 250 -3.80 -11.39 -4.85
CA PRO A 250 -3.35 -11.08 -3.50
C PRO A 250 -3.02 -9.60 -3.37
N SER A 251 -3.24 -9.08 -2.18
CA SER A 251 -2.66 -7.82 -1.72
C SER A 251 -1.23 -8.02 -1.19
N ILE A 252 -0.92 -9.20 -0.66
CA ILE A 252 0.40 -9.56 -0.14
C ILE A 252 0.77 -10.98 -0.57
N VAL A 253 2.01 -11.20 -0.98
CA VAL A 253 2.58 -12.55 -1.17
C VAL A 253 3.73 -12.75 -0.19
N LEU A 254 3.53 -13.62 0.80
CA LEU A 254 4.51 -13.99 1.81
C LEU A 254 5.24 -15.26 1.40
N ALA A 255 6.55 -15.28 1.57
CA ALA A 255 7.40 -16.44 1.39
C ALA A 255 8.14 -16.77 2.70
N PRO A 256 8.53 -18.03 2.94
CA PRO A 256 9.12 -18.41 4.23
C PRO A 256 10.45 -17.74 4.60
N SER A 257 11.29 -17.42 3.62
CA SER A 257 12.62 -16.86 3.84
C SER A 257 12.97 -15.88 2.72
N ALA A 258 13.88 -14.94 3.00
CA ALA A 258 14.44 -14.01 2.03
C ALA A 258 15.44 -14.69 1.07
N ALA A 259 15.95 -15.87 1.43
CA ALA A 259 16.90 -16.59 0.61
C ALA A 259 16.26 -16.97 -0.74
N ASP A 260 16.88 -16.50 -1.83
CA ASP A 260 16.50 -16.79 -3.22
C ASP A 260 15.09 -16.32 -3.63
N LEU A 261 14.57 -15.26 -3.01
CA LEU A 261 13.33 -14.63 -3.49
C LEU A 261 13.58 -13.87 -4.81
N PRO A 262 12.78 -14.12 -5.86
CA PRO A 262 12.81 -13.27 -7.03
C PRO A 262 12.24 -11.88 -6.68
N ASP A 263 12.74 -10.85 -7.37
CA ASP A 263 12.26 -9.46 -7.20
C ASP A 263 10.75 -9.35 -7.46
N ASP A 264 10.24 -10.11 -8.44
CA ASP A 264 8.82 -10.25 -8.73
C ASP A 264 8.44 -11.65 -9.20
N LEU A 265 7.14 -11.95 -9.08
CA LEU A 265 6.56 -13.16 -9.62
C LEU A 265 5.12 -12.86 -10.05
N GLY A 266 4.87 -12.89 -11.36
CA GLY A 266 3.56 -12.53 -11.92
C GLY A 266 3.15 -11.09 -11.64
N GLY A 267 4.11 -10.18 -11.46
CA GLY A 267 3.88 -8.77 -11.10
C GLY A 267 3.67 -8.52 -9.59
N TYR A 268 3.85 -9.55 -8.76
CA TYR A 268 3.78 -9.43 -7.30
C TYR A 268 5.18 -9.50 -6.69
N SER A 269 5.49 -8.60 -5.75
CA SER A 269 6.69 -8.73 -4.91
C SER A 269 6.45 -9.76 -3.81
N LEU A 270 7.47 -10.57 -3.53
CA LEU A 270 7.44 -11.56 -2.46
C LEU A 270 8.15 -11.04 -1.23
N LEU A 271 7.60 -11.36 -0.07
CA LEU A 271 8.12 -10.88 1.20
C LEU A 271 8.56 -12.03 2.07
N ALA A 272 9.76 -11.94 2.61
CA ALA A 272 10.19 -12.90 3.61
C ALA A 272 9.33 -12.77 4.87
N TRP A 273 8.85 -13.90 5.38
CA TRP A 273 8.08 -13.94 6.62
C TRP A 273 8.88 -13.40 7.82
N GLU A 274 10.18 -13.68 7.87
CA GLU A 274 11.08 -13.16 8.92
C GLU A 274 11.14 -11.63 8.94
N GLU A 275 11.05 -10.99 7.78
CA GLU A 275 10.99 -9.53 7.62
C GLU A 275 9.58 -8.99 7.89
N ALA A 276 8.55 -9.77 7.57
CA ALA A 276 7.14 -9.41 7.79
C ALA A 276 6.65 -9.63 9.24
N ALA A 277 7.36 -10.43 10.03
CA ALA A 277 7.02 -10.72 11.42
C ALA A 277 7.20 -9.49 12.34
N THR A 278 8.12 -8.59 12.00
CA THR A 278 8.32 -7.30 12.68
C THR A 278 7.44 -6.22 12.07
N ALA A 279 6.12 -6.40 12.09
CA ALA A 279 5.10 -5.41 11.69
C ALA A 279 5.25 -4.80 10.26
N SER A 280 6.24 -5.22 9.49
CA SER A 280 6.47 -4.74 8.14
C SER A 280 5.51 -5.45 7.22
N LEU A 281 4.50 -4.71 6.83
CA LEU A 281 3.58 -5.05 5.76
C LEU A 281 4.19 -4.66 4.39
N ASP A 282 5.52 -4.62 4.27
CA ASP A 282 6.26 -4.41 3.03
C ASP A 282 5.95 -5.55 2.08
N GLY A 283 4.81 -5.55 1.37
CA GLY A 283 4.45 -6.21 0.07
C GLY A 283 3.03 -5.86 -0.39
N PHE A 284 2.92 -4.95 -1.36
CA PHE A 284 1.76 -4.25 -1.91
C PHE A 284 2.31 -3.32 -3.01
N GLY A 285 2.41 -3.85 -4.23
CA GLY A 285 2.50 -3.13 -5.51
C GLY A 285 3.58 -2.05 -5.72
N ARG A 286 4.30 -2.25 -6.82
CA ARG A 286 5.39 -1.43 -7.33
C ARG A 286 4.92 -0.02 -7.73
N ASP A 287 5.63 0.99 -7.23
CA ASP A 287 5.81 2.26 -7.94
C ASP A 287 6.48 1.94 -9.29
N PRO A 288 5.87 2.30 -10.44
CA PRO A 288 6.34 1.89 -11.76
C PRO A 288 7.81 2.22 -12.07
N LEU A 289 8.47 3.08 -11.28
CA LEU A 289 9.89 3.40 -11.44
C LEU A 289 10.82 2.79 -10.36
N GLY A 290 10.35 2.28 -9.21
CA GLY A 290 11.27 1.83 -8.14
C GLY A 290 10.76 1.30 -6.78
N GLY A 291 9.46 1.05 -6.59
CA GLY A 291 8.84 0.70 -5.27
C GLY A 291 8.79 1.90 -4.30
N TRP A 292 7.78 2.23 -3.48
CA TRP A 292 6.47 1.76 -2.99
C TRP A 292 5.57 3.05 -2.85
N PRO A 293 4.21 3.10 -2.82
CA PRO A 293 3.29 2.03 -2.40
C PRO A 293 2.08 1.71 -3.30
N GLY A 294 1.76 0.41 -3.39
CA GLY A 294 0.41 -0.11 -3.43
C GLY A 294 0.04 -0.92 -4.63
N ASP A 295 -0.74 -1.99 -4.43
CA ASP A 295 -1.41 -2.73 -5.49
C ASP A 295 -1.85 -1.76 -6.59
N TYR A 296 -1.23 -1.82 -7.75
CA TYR A 296 -1.69 -1.09 -8.91
C TYR A 296 -1.67 -2.09 -10.04
N ARG A 297 -2.84 -2.64 -10.33
CA ARG A 297 -3.07 -3.12 -11.68
C ARG A 297 -3.23 -1.86 -12.53
N ILE A 298 -2.18 -1.52 -13.28
CA ILE A 298 -2.24 -0.49 -14.32
C ILE A 298 -3.23 -0.97 -15.40
#